data_AF-A0A536RCV2-F1
#
_entry.id   AF-A0A536RCV2-F1
#
_cell.length_a   1.000
_cell.length_b   1.000
_cell.length_c   1.000
_cell.angle_alpha   90.00
_cell.angle_beta   90.00
_cell.angle_gamma   90.00
#
_symmetry.space_group_name_H-M   'P 1'
#
loop_
_entity.id
_entity.type
_entity.pdbx_description
1 polymer ?
#
loop_
_entity_poly.entity_id
_entity_poly.type
_entity_poly.pdbx_seq_one_letter_code
_entity_poly.pdbx_strand_id
1 'polypeptide(L)'
;MRRPRGRATLGAADRGGGPVTSTIHADPAPQPSAEMLRMLNAFLTVQALHAAALLGLADLVAGGPKSVDELAAATQADRSSLHRLLRMLTAPGVFREEADGRFGITPLGATLRSDSPDSVREWALFVGAPEMWAVWAGLRDSVLSGRASFPTVHGAPMWEYIAARPNLGDAFNGWMTRQSRQHNSAL
;
A
#
# COMPACT_ATOMS: atom_id res chain seq x y z
N MET A 1 -8.28 -44.53 -81.74
CA MET A 1 -9.53 -44.08 -82.39
C MET A 1 -10.52 -43.58 -81.33
N ARG A 2 -11.05 -42.36 -81.52
CA ARG A 2 -12.31 -41.74 -81.00
C ARG A 2 -12.72 -41.84 -79.51
N ARG A 3 -12.92 -40.66 -78.87
CA ARG A 3 -13.74 -40.43 -77.64
C ARG A 3 -15.25 -40.54 -77.94
N PRO A 4 -16.14 -40.75 -76.92
CA PRO A 4 -16.88 -39.62 -76.29
C PRO A 4 -17.24 -39.80 -74.77
N ARG A 5 -17.13 -38.77 -73.92
CA ARG A 5 -18.19 -37.93 -73.28
C ARG A 5 -19.33 -38.66 -72.52
N GLY A 6 -19.45 -38.37 -71.21
CA GLY A 6 -20.65 -38.59 -70.37
C GLY A 6 -20.46 -38.02 -68.95
N ARG A 7 -21.47 -37.36 -68.38
CA ARG A 7 -21.44 -36.45 -67.21
C ARG A 7 -22.26 -37.05 -66.03
N ALA A 8 -21.97 -36.57 -64.81
CA ALA A 8 -22.70 -36.66 -63.52
C ALA A 8 -22.50 -37.98 -62.73
N THR A 9 -22.27 -38.01 -61.40
CA THR A 9 -22.98 -37.39 -60.25
C THR A 9 -22.08 -37.39 -58.99
N LEU A 10 -22.06 -36.31 -58.20
CA LEU A 10 -22.52 -36.18 -56.79
C LEU A 10 -21.86 -37.11 -55.73
N GLY A 11 -21.15 -36.52 -54.74
CA GLY A 11 -20.92 -37.19 -53.45
C GLY A 11 -19.69 -36.76 -52.64
N ALA A 12 -19.91 -35.89 -51.66
CA ALA A 12 -19.28 -35.81 -50.32
C ALA A 12 -17.75 -35.62 -50.16
N ALA A 13 -17.39 -34.51 -49.49
CA ALA A 13 -16.70 -34.46 -48.19
C ALA A 13 -15.88 -33.16 -48.13
N ASP A 14 -16.33 -32.21 -47.31
CA ASP A 14 -15.65 -31.84 -46.06
C ASP A 14 -14.45 -30.92 -46.28
N ARG A 15 -14.57 -29.66 -45.82
CA ARG A 15 -13.62 -28.92 -44.97
C ARG A 15 -14.19 -27.51 -44.70
N GLY A 16 -15.16 -27.44 -43.80
CA GLY A 16 -15.60 -26.18 -43.22
C GLY A 16 -14.62 -25.73 -42.14
N GLY A 17 -13.63 -24.91 -42.50
CA GLY A 17 -12.81 -24.18 -41.53
C GLY A 17 -13.64 -23.08 -40.86
N GLY A 18 -14.25 -23.39 -39.73
CA GLY A 18 -14.90 -22.40 -38.89
C GLY A 18 -13.87 -21.47 -38.22
N PRO A 19 -14.20 -20.18 -37.99
CA PRO A 19 -13.29 -19.25 -37.36
C PRO A 19 -13.06 -19.67 -35.90
N VAL A 20 -11.79 -19.80 -35.52
CA VAL A 20 -11.39 -20.02 -34.13
C VAL A 20 -11.59 -18.71 -33.39
N THR A 21 -12.78 -18.52 -32.83
CA THR A 21 -13.07 -17.39 -31.94
C THR A 21 -12.28 -17.60 -30.65
N SER A 22 -11.11 -16.97 -30.58
CA SER A 22 -10.34 -16.84 -29.34
C SER A 22 -11.18 -16.02 -28.37
N THR A 23 -11.85 -16.70 -27.44
CA THR A 23 -12.56 -16.05 -26.34
C THR A 23 -11.51 -15.42 -25.42
N ILE A 24 -11.47 -14.09 -25.39
CA ILE A 24 -10.79 -13.34 -24.34
C ILE A 24 -11.50 -13.72 -23.04
N HIS A 25 -10.91 -14.59 -22.23
CA HIS A 25 -11.33 -14.77 -20.85
C HIS A 25 -10.96 -13.49 -20.10
N ALA A 26 -11.96 -12.64 -19.86
CA ALA A 26 -11.85 -11.60 -18.85
C ALA A 26 -11.54 -12.29 -17.52
N ASP A 27 -10.51 -11.81 -16.82
CA ASP A 27 -10.22 -12.31 -15.48
C ASP A 27 -11.48 -12.21 -14.61
N PRO A 28 -11.87 -13.28 -13.90
CA PRO A 28 -13.04 -13.24 -13.05
C PRO A 28 -12.85 -12.15 -11.99
N ALA A 29 -13.89 -11.34 -11.78
CA ALA A 29 -13.88 -10.34 -10.71
C ALA A 29 -13.47 -11.00 -9.38
N PRO A 30 -12.62 -10.35 -8.57
CA PRO A 30 -12.15 -10.94 -7.32
C PRO A 30 -13.35 -11.35 -6.46
N GLN A 31 -13.29 -12.56 -5.91
CA GLN A 31 -14.39 -13.07 -5.09
C GLN A 31 -14.65 -12.13 -3.90
N PRO A 32 -15.91 -11.90 -3.48
CA PRO A 32 -16.23 -10.99 -2.38
C PRO A 32 -15.45 -11.25 -1.08
N SER A 33 -15.13 -12.52 -0.78
CA SER A 33 -14.30 -12.91 0.36
C SER A 33 -12.85 -12.43 0.24
N ALA A 34 -12.29 -12.44 -0.97
CA ALA A 34 -10.94 -11.92 -1.23
C ALA A 34 -10.88 -10.41 -1.01
N GLU A 35 -11.91 -9.68 -1.44
CA GLU A 35 -12.00 -8.24 -1.19
C GLU A 35 -12.15 -7.93 0.31
N MET A 36 -12.99 -8.69 1.02
CA MET A 36 -13.10 -8.57 2.48
C MET A 36 -11.76 -8.83 3.17
N LEU A 37 -11.03 -9.88 2.77
CA LEU A 37 -9.69 -10.17 3.30
C LEU A 37 -8.69 -9.06 2.97
N ARG A 38 -8.76 -8.45 1.78
CA ARG A 38 -7.92 -7.31 1.41
C ARG A 38 -8.16 -6.12 2.34
N MET A 39 -9.43 -5.79 2.61
CA MET A 39 -9.79 -4.73 3.55
C MET A 39 -9.36 -5.05 4.98
N LEU A 40 -9.64 -6.28 5.44
CA LEU A 40 -9.25 -6.75 6.76
C LEU A 40 -7.73 -6.80 6.96
N ASN A 41 -6.94 -6.99 5.90
CA ASN A 41 -5.48 -6.99 5.98
C ASN A 41 -4.84 -5.61 5.81
N ALA A 42 -5.62 -4.56 5.49
CA ALA A 42 -5.09 -3.21 5.28
C ALA A 42 -4.36 -2.63 6.49
N PHE A 43 -4.69 -3.10 7.70
CA PHE A 43 -3.99 -2.70 8.93
C PHE A 43 -2.49 -3.03 8.91
N LEU A 44 -2.10 -4.12 8.23
CA LEU A 44 -0.69 -4.51 8.07
C LEU A 44 0.07 -3.42 7.31
N THR A 45 -0.52 -2.91 6.24
CA THR A 45 0.07 -1.82 5.45
C THR A 45 0.23 -0.55 6.28
N VAL A 46 -0.76 -0.17 7.08
CA VAL A 46 -0.67 1.01 7.95
C VAL A 46 0.50 0.88 8.94
N GLN A 47 0.63 -0.26 9.61
CA GLN A 47 1.71 -0.49 10.58
C GLN A 47 3.10 -0.60 9.91
N ALA A 48 3.18 -1.17 8.71
CA ALA A 48 4.43 -1.18 7.96
C ALA A 48 4.86 0.21 7.49
N LEU A 49 3.92 1.05 7.04
CA LEU A 49 4.19 2.44 6.70
C LEU A 49 4.65 3.24 7.92
N HIS A 50 4.02 3.02 9.07
CA HIS A 50 4.43 3.59 10.34
C HIS A 50 5.88 3.19 10.71
N ALA A 51 6.20 1.90 10.65
CA ALA A 51 7.56 1.41 10.89
C ALA A 51 8.58 2.01 9.91
N ALA A 52 8.26 2.07 8.61
CA ALA A 52 9.13 2.67 7.61
C ALA A 52 9.36 4.17 7.85
N ALA A 53 8.34 4.90 8.32
CA ALA A 53 8.43 6.31 8.66
C ALA A 53 9.28 6.55 9.92
N LEU A 54 9.13 5.71 10.95
CA LEU A 54 9.97 5.74 12.16
C LEU A 54 11.44 5.47 11.84
N LEU A 55 11.71 4.50 10.97
CA LEU A 55 13.06 4.14 10.53
C LEU A 55 13.65 5.13 9.51
N GLY A 56 12.88 6.11 9.03
CA GLY A 56 13.34 7.09 8.05
C GLY A 56 13.73 6.49 6.70
N LEU A 57 13.15 5.34 6.32
CA LEU A 57 13.59 4.58 5.13
C LEU A 57 13.48 5.39 3.84
N ALA A 58 12.41 6.17 3.70
CA ALA A 58 12.18 7.03 2.53
C ALA A 58 13.28 8.08 2.35
N ASP A 59 13.75 8.68 3.45
CA ASP A 59 14.83 9.67 3.44
C ASP A 59 16.17 8.99 3.08
N LEU A 60 16.43 7.80 3.62
CA LEU A 60 17.67 7.05 3.37
C LEU A 60 17.87 6.69 1.90
N VAL A 61 16.80 6.40 1.16
CA VAL A 61 16.87 6.06 -0.28
C VAL A 61 16.57 7.24 -1.21
N ALA A 62 16.40 8.46 -0.68
CA ALA A 62 16.09 9.65 -1.48
C ALA A 62 17.22 10.01 -2.47
N GLY A 63 18.47 9.74 -2.09
CA GLY A 63 19.66 9.96 -2.93
C GLY A 63 19.94 8.84 -3.94
N GLY A 64 19.14 7.77 -3.94
CA GLY A 64 19.27 6.63 -4.85
C GLY A 64 19.12 5.27 -4.14
N PRO A 65 19.03 4.18 -4.92
CA PRO A 65 18.81 2.84 -4.37
C PRO A 65 19.95 2.37 -3.45
N LYS A 66 19.59 1.78 -2.31
CA LYS A 66 20.51 1.22 -1.30
C LYS A 66 20.29 -0.25 -1.08
N SER A 67 21.35 -0.98 -0.77
CA SER A 67 21.25 -2.37 -0.32
C SER A 67 20.56 -2.47 1.04
N VAL A 68 19.97 -3.63 1.32
CA VAL A 68 19.41 -3.92 2.66
C VAL A 68 20.48 -3.86 3.75
N ASP A 69 21.73 -4.20 3.43
CA ASP A 69 22.84 -4.13 4.38
C ASP A 69 23.17 -2.69 4.78
N GLU A 70 23.19 -1.76 3.83
CA GLU A 70 23.35 -0.32 4.11
C GLU A 70 22.19 0.23 4.94
N LEU A 71 20.95 -0.16 4.62
CA LEU A 71 19.77 0.32 5.34
C LEU A 71 19.69 -0.27 6.75
N ALA A 72 20.05 -1.55 6.93
CA ALA A 72 20.11 -2.18 8.24
C ALA A 72 21.18 -1.53 9.13
N ALA A 73 22.35 -1.23 8.58
CA ALA A 73 23.41 -0.51 9.30
C ALA A 73 22.97 0.90 9.72
N ALA A 74 22.28 1.64 8.83
CA ALA A 74 21.81 3.00 9.11
C ALA A 74 20.68 3.05 10.15
N THR A 75 19.85 2.01 10.21
CA THR A 75 18.66 1.96 11.07
C THR A 75 18.84 1.09 12.32
N GLN A 76 19.97 0.39 12.43
CA GLN A 76 20.23 -0.64 13.44
C GLN A 76 19.17 -1.76 13.45
N ALA A 77 18.46 -1.97 12.34
CA ALA A 77 17.44 -2.99 12.21
C ALA A 77 18.06 -4.36 11.88
N ASP A 78 17.35 -5.43 12.26
CA ASP A 78 17.67 -6.76 11.75
C ASP A 78 17.51 -6.80 10.23
N ARG A 79 18.56 -7.27 9.55
CA ARG A 79 18.67 -7.33 8.09
C ARG A 79 17.50 -8.09 7.45
N SER A 80 17.18 -9.28 7.98
CA SER A 80 16.16 -10.15 7.39
C SER A 80 14.76 -9.56 7.53
N SER A 81 14.46 -9.03 8.72
CA SER A 81 13.19 -8.38 9.04
C SER A 81 13.00 -7.11 8.23
N LEU A 82 14.05 -6.29 8.09
CA LEU A 82 14.02 -5.09 7.26
C LEU A 82 13.77 -5.41 5.79
N HIS A 83 14.43 -6.43 5.24
CA HIS A 83 14.17 -6.90 3.87
C HIS A 83 12.71 -7.31 3.67
N ARG A 84 12.11 -8.03 4.64
CA ARG A 84 10.69 -8.42 4.58
C ARG A 84 9.77 -7.21 4.60
N LEU A 85 10.06 -6.21 5.42
CA LEU A 85 9.30 -4.95 5.46
C LEU A 85 9.36 -4.22 4.11
N LEU A 86 10.57 -4.05 3.55
CA LEU A 86 10.78 -3.40 2.25
C LEU A 86 10.05 -4.14 1.13
N ARG A 87 10.16 -5.48 1.08
CA ARG A 87 9.42 -6.32 0.14
C ARG A 87 7.90 -6.27 0.30
N MET A 88 7.40 -6.13 1.53
CA MET A 88 5.97 -5.95 1.74
C MET A 88 5.48 -4.62 1.15
N LEU A 89 6.30 -3.58 1.25
CA LEU A 89 6.00 -2.22 0.78
C LEU A 89 6.34 -2.00 -0.71
N THR A 90 6.96 -2.96 -1.39
CA THR A 90 7.08 -2.90 -2.86
C THR A 90 5.77 -3.26 -3.57
N ALA A 91 4.97 -4.16 -3.00
CA ALA A 91 3.66 -4.54 -3.55
C ALA A 91 2.67 -3.36 -3.71
N PRO A 92 2.49 -2.47 -2.72
CA PRO A 92 1.72 -1.24 -2.90
C PRO A 92 2.49 -0.14 -3.65
N GLY A 93 3.72 -0.40 -4.09
CA GLY A 93 4.52 0.53 -4.89
C GLY A 93 5.14 1.67 -4.10
N VAL A 94 5.41 1.51 -2.80
CA VAL A 94 6.09 2.53 -1.97
C VAL A 94 7.60 2.51 -2.23
N PHE A 95 8.18 1.31 -2.24
CA PHE A 95 9.57 1.08 -2.64
C PHE A 95 9.61 0.27 -3.94
N ARG A 96 10.77 0.22 -4.58
CA ARG A 96 11.05 -0.67 -5.71
C ARG A 96 12.32 -1.45 -5.45
N GLU A 97 12.30 -2.73 -5.73
CA GLU A 97 13.48 -3.59 -5.70
C GLU A 97 14.11 -3.58 -7.10
N GLU A 98 15.38 -3.24 -7.17
CA GLU A 98 16.17 -3.25 -8.41
C GLU A 98 16.58 -4.67 -8.79
N ALA A 99 17.05 -4.86 -10.03
CA ALA A 99 17.59 -6.13 -10.50
C ALA A 99 18.82 -6.61 -9.70
N ASP A 100 19.56 -5.69 -9.07
CA ASP A 100 20.71 -6.00 -8.21
C ASP A 100 20.34 -6.20 -6.72
N GLY A 101 19.04 -6.22 -6.39
CA GLY A 101 18.54 -6.45 -5.03
C GLY A 101 18.61 -5.22 -4.12
N ARG A 102 18.98 -4.03 -4.63
CA ARG A 102 18.87 -2.78 -3.90
C ARG A 102 17.42 -2.26 -3.89
N PHE A 103 17.10 -1.43 -2.92
CA PHE A 103 15.80 -0.80 -2.77
C PHE A 103 15.90 0.70 -3.06
N GLY A 104 15.09 1.15 -4.01
CA GLY A 104 14.86 2.55 -4.32
C GLY A 104 13.46 3.00 -3.89
N ILE A 105 13.20 4.29 -4.03
CA ILE A 105 11.89 4.90 -3.76
C ILE A 105 11.11 5.15 -5.05
N THR A 106 9.78 5.13 -4.97
CA THR A 106 8.87 5.50 -6.06
C THR A 106 8.30 6.91 -5.84
N PRO A 107 7.55 7.48 -6.81
CA PRO A 107 6.81 8.73 -6.58
C PRO A 107 5.84 8.65 -5.39
N LEU A 108 5.19 7.49 -5.18
CA LEU A 108 4.32 7.29 -4.02
C LEU A 108 5.13 7.30 -2.72
N GLY A 109 6.22 6.53 -2.66
CA GLY A 109 7.07 6.50 -1.48
C GLY A 109 7.73 7.84 -1.16
N ALA A 110 7.98 8.68 -2.16
CA ALA A 110 8.54 10.01 -1.96
C ALA A 110 7.64 10.92 -1.09
N THR A 111 6.34 10.62 -1.00
CA THR A 111 5.42 11.31 -0.06
C THR A 111 5.65 10.92 1.41
N LEU A 112 6.51 9.94 1.71
CA LEU A 112 6.95 9.61 3.06
C LEU A 112 8.29 10.24 3.43
N ARG A 113 8.93 11.00 2.52
CA ARG A 113 10.14 11.75 2.85
C ARG A 113 9.80 12.94 3.73
N SER A 114 10.64 13.19 4.72
CA SER A 114 10.50 14.31 5.66
C SER A 114 10.57 15.69 4.99
N ASP A 115 11.33 15.80 3.89
CA ASP A 115 11.55 17.03 3.14
C ASP A 115 10.59 17.20 1.94
N SER A 116 9.68 16.24 1.71
CA SER A 116 8.73 16.34 0.61
C SER A 116 7.73 17.49 0.84
N PRO A 117 7.44 18.32 -0.17
CA PRO A 117 6.36 19.30 -0.10
C PRO A 117 5.01 18.66 0.24
N ASP A 118 4.77 17.47 -0.31
CA ASP A 118 3.55 16.68 -0.11
C ASP A 118 3.74 15.55 0.91
N SER A 119 4.63 15.76 1.88
CA SER A 119 4.89 14.76 2.93
C SER A 119 3.61 14.43 3.71
N VAL A 120 3.32 13.13 3.79
CA VAL A 120 2.36 12.53 4.72
C VAL A 120 3.06 11.73 5.83
N ARG A 121 4.38 11.86 5.97
CA ARG A 121 5.19 11.14 6.97
C ARG A 121 4.68 11.37 8.38
N GLU A 122 4.39 12.61 8.73
CA GLU A 122 3.90 13.00 10.05
C GLU A 122 2.56 12.32 10.39
N TRP A 123 1.69 12.13 9.39
CA TRP A 123 0.45 11.38 9.58
C TRP A 123 0.71 9.89 9.79
N ALA A 124 1.63 9.29 9.03
CA ALA A 124 2.02 7.88 9.23
C ALA A 124 2.61 7.64 10.63
N LEU A 125 3.39 8.60 11.15
CA LEU A 125 3.91 8.57 12.52
C LEU A 125 2.77 8.64 13.55
N PHE A 126 1.76 9.49 13.33
CA PHE A 126 0.65 9.66 14.25
C PHE A 126 -0.32 8.47 14.28
N VAL A 127 -0.85 8.04 13.12
CA VAL A 127 -1.93 7.02 13.09
C VAL A 127 -1.47 5.61 13.44
N GLY A 128 -0.20 5.31 13.17
CA GLY A 128 0.38 4.01 13.51
C GLY A 128 0.91 3.94 14.94
N ALA A 129 1.03 5.07 15.64
CA ALA A 129 1.56 5.13 17.00
C ALA A 129 0.74 4.20 17.93
N PRO A 130 1.39 3.47 18.87
CA PRO A 130 0.71 2.53 19.76
C PRO A 130 -0.48 3.15 20.49
N GLU A 131 -0.36 4.40 20.90
CA GLU A 131 -1.38 5.14 21.62
C GLU A 131 -2.62 5.39 20.76
N MET A 132 -2.44 5.73 19.48
CA MET A 132 -3.55 5.91 18.55
C MET A 132 -4.11 4.55 18.09
N TRP A 133 -3.23 3.57 17.89
CA TRP A 133 -3.61 2.24 17.44
C TRP A 133 -4.51 1.52 18.45
N ALA A 134 -4.18 1.60 19.74
CA ALA A 134 -4.93 0.95 20.81
C ALA A 134 -6.39 1.43 20.91
N VAL A 135 -6.67 2.67 20.49
CA VAL A 135 -8.03 3.25 20.50
C VAL A 135 -8.98 2.43 19.62
N TRP A 136 -8.48 1.86 18.52
CA TRP A 136 -9.30 1.09 17.59
C TRP A 136 -9.82 -0.23 18.18
N ALA A 137 -9.19 -0.77 19.23
CA ALA A 137 -9.71 -1.93 19.95
C ALA A 137 -11.06 -1.63 20.64
N GLY A 138 -11.31 -0.36 21.00
CA GLY A 138 -12.56 0.07 21.64
C GLY A 138 -13.69 0.44 20.66
N LEU A 139 -13.46 0.36 19.34
CA LEU A 139 -14.39 0.89 18.33
C LEU A 139 -15.82 0.35 18.50
N ARG A 140 -15.98 -0.95 18.77
CA ARG A 140 -17.29 -1.57 19.00
C ARG A 140 -18.04 -0.91 20.16
N ASP A 141 -17.39 -0.72 21.30
CA ASP A 141 -18.01 -0.13 22.48
C ASP A 141 -18.32 1.36 22.28
N SER A 142 -17.49 2.06 21.50
CA SER A 142 -17.79 3.40 21.03
C SER A 142 -19.05 3.46 20.18
N VAL A 143 -19.23 2.52 19.24
CA VAL A 143 -20.45 2.44 18.41
C VAL A 143 -21.68 2.16 19.27
N LEU A 144 -21.58 1.25 20.25
CA LEU A 144 -22.69 0.90 21.12
C LEU A 144 -23.09 2.03 22.09
N SER A 145 -22.11 2.78 22.59
CA SER A 145 -22.33 3.79 23.63
C SER A 145 -22.38 5.23 23.13
N GLY A 146 -21.97 5.50 21.89
CA GLY A 146 -21.81 6.84 21.34
C GLY A 146 -20.63 7.64 21.92
N ARG A 147 -19.83 7.06 22.83
CA ARG A 147 -18.71 7.75 23.49
C ARG A 147 -17.40 7.47 22.78
N ALA A 148 -16.49 8.44 22.76
CA ALA A 148 -15.14 8.25 22.23
C ALA A 148 -14.37 7.17 23.02
N SER A 149 -13.60 6.34 22.32
CA SER A 149 -12.79 5.26 22.93
C SER A 149 -11.56 5.79 23.67
N PHE A 150 -11.01 6.93 23.23
CA PHE A 150 -9.72 7.44 23.73
C PHE A 150 -9.68 7.58 25.26
N PRO A 151 -10.64 8.25 25.93
CA PRO A 151 -10.59 8.41 27.38
C PRO A 151 -10.70 7.08 28.14
N THR A 152 -11.43 6.11 27.60
CA THR A 152 -11.54 4.77 28.21
C THR A 152 -10.24 4.00 28.11
N VAL A 153 -9.53 4.08 26.98
CA VAL A 153 -8.26 3.37 26.76
C VAL A 153 -7.12 4.00 27.54
N HIS A 154 -7.07 5.33 27.61
CA HIS A 154 -5.91 6.07 28.13
C HIS A 154 -6.13 6.76 29.47
N GLY A 155 -7.37 6.75 30.00
CA GLY A 155 -7.72 7.40 31.27
C GLY A 155 -7.68 8.92 31.25
N ALA A 156 -7.53 9.54 30.06
CA ALA A 156 -7.41 10.98 29.90
C ALA A 156 -8.05 11.47 28.58
N PRO A 157 -8.49 12.74 28.51
CA PRO A 157 -8.91 13.35 27.26
C PRO A 157 -7.79 13.33 26.20
N MET A 158 -8.17 13.10 24.94
CA MET A 158 -7.22 12.94 23.83
C MET A 158 -6.22 14.09 23.71
N TRP A 159 -6.70 15.34 23.76
CA TRP A 159 -5.84 16.50 23.55
C TRP A 159 -4.86 16.73 24.69
N GLU A 160 -5.28 16.51 25.94
CA GLU A 160 -4.38 16.56 27.10
C GLU A 160 -3.30 15.47 27.01
N TYR A 161 -3.71 14.26 26.61
CA TYR A 161 -2.80 13.13 26.46
C TYR A 161 -1.75 13.34 25.36
N ILE A 162 -2.16 13.91 24.22
CA ILE A 162 -1.28 14.25 23.10
C ILE A 162 -0.34 15.41 23.47
N ALA A 163 -0.86 16.46 24.10
CA ALA A 163 -0.05 17.62 24.51
C ALA A 163 1.05 17.23 25.53
N ALA A 164 0.80 16.22 26.35
CA ALA A 164 1.78 15.67 27.29
C ALA A 164 2.85 14.77 26.63
N ARG A 165 2.74 14.46 25.33
CA ARG A 165 3.65 13.56 24.60
C ARG A 165 4.21 14.25 23.35
N PRO A 166 5.38 14.90 23.44
CA PRO A 166 5.96 15.67 22.34
C PRO A 166 6.03 14.90 21.02
N ASN A 167 6.52 13.66 21.02
CA ASN A 167 6.62 12.85 19.79
C ASN A 167 5.27 12.67 19.06
N LEU A 168 4.18 12.48 19.81
CA LEU A 168 2.85 12.31 19.24
C LEU A 168 2.22 13.65 18.86
N GLY A 169 2.41 14.67 19.70
CA GLY A 169 1.95 16.05 19.46
C GLY A 169 2.62 16.68 18.26
N ASP A 170 3.93 16.52 18.09
CA ASP A 170 4.70 17.04 16.97
C ASP A 170 4.29 16.38 15.65
N ALA A 171 4.06 15.07 15.65
CA ALA A 171 3.53 14.36 14.49
C ALA A 171 2.13 14.89 14.10
N PHE A 172 1.23 15.07 15.07
CA PHE A 172 -0.08 15.64 14.82
C PHE A 172 0.00 17.08 14.28
N ASN A 173 0.73 17.96 14.97
CA ASN A 173 0.84 19.37 14.64
C ASN A 173 1.54 19.58 13.29
N GLY A 174 2.58 18.78 13.00
CA GLY A 174 3.28 18.77 11.73
C GLY A 174 2.36 18.43 10.57
N TRP A 175 1.53 17.38 10.73
CA TRP A 175 0.51 17.03 9.74
C TRP A 175 -0.51 18.14 9.53
N MET A 176 -1.11 18.68 10.61
CA MET A 176 -2.11 19.74 10.51
C MET A 176 -1.58 20.99 9.80
N THR A 177 -0.32 21.36 10.06
CA THR A 177 0.34 22.48 9.40
C THR A 177 0.50 22.24 7.90
N ARG A 178 0.88 21.02 7.49
CA ARG A 178 1.05 20.66 6.07
C ARG A 178 -0.28 20.58 5.34
N GLN A 179 -1.29 19.93 5.93
CA GLN A 179 -2.60 19.77 5.32
C GLN A 179 -3.30 21.12 5.09
N SER A 180 -3.14 22.08 6.01
CA SER A 180 -3.66 23.44 5.83
C SER A 180 -3.00 24.17 4.66
N ARG A 181 -1.68 23.99 4.46
CA ARG A 181 -0.97 24.57 3.31
C ARG A 181 -1.42 23.96 1.99
N GLN A 182 -1.64 22.64 1.94
CA GLN A 182 -2.09 21.94 0.74
C GLN A 182 -3.52 22.32 0.31
N HIS A 183 -4.44 22.47 1.26
CA HIS A 183 -5.80 22.96 0.95
C HIS A 183 -5.81 24.40 0.41
N ASN A 184 -4.89 25.25 0.89
CA ASN A 184 -4.78 26.63 0.43
C ASN A 184 -4.07 26.78 -0.93
N SER A 185 -3.22 25.83 -1.33
CA SER A 185 -2.56 25.84 -2.65
C SER A 185 -3.39 25.24 -3.78
N ALA A 186 -4.54 24.65 -3.46
CA ALA A 186 -5.48 24.06 -4.41
C ALA A 186 -6.67 24.99 -4.74
N LEU A 187 -6.65 26.23 -4.24
CA LEU A 187 -7.57 27.33 -4.53
C LEU A 187 -6.83 28.46 -5.25
#